data_AF-A0A3P6GYT6-F1
#
_entry.id   AF-A0A3P6GYT6-F1
#
_cell.length_a   1.000
_cell.length_b   1.000
_cell.length_c   1.000
_cell.angle_alpha   90.00
_cell.angle_beta   90.00
_cell.angle_gamma   90.00
#
_symmetry.space_group_name_H-M   'P 1'
#
loop_
_entity.id
_entity.type
_entity.pdbx_description
1 polymer ?
#
loop_
_entity_poly.entity_id
_entity_poly.type
_entity_poly.pdbx_seq_one_letter_code
_entity_poly.pdbx_strand_id
1 'polypeptide(L)'
;MGWLRDYLWLNSSQLINGYNPFGMNSLSVWAWMFLFGHLVWATGFMFLISWRGYWQELIETLAWAHERTPLANLIRWKDKPVALSIVQARLVGLAHFSDPICIIIIDNKRNLSIMAKKSLIYRRRRGKKIRTKISFDSSILKKEISEIPSLSEKWKIHGKLQSPPRNSAPTRLHRRCFSTGRPRANYRDFGLSGHILREMVQACLLPG
;
A
#
# COMPACT_ATOMS: atom_id res chain seq x y z
N MET A 1 -11.62 7.68 12.58
CA MET A 1 -12.12 6.72 11.55
C MET A 1 -11.38 6.77 10.22
N GLY A 2 -10.79 7.90 9.80
CA GLY A 2 -10.18 7.99 8.45
C GLY A 2 -9.02 7.03 8.19
N TRP A 3 -8.25 6.61 9.20
CA TRP A 3 -7.13 5.70 8.98
C TRP A 3 -7.55 4.26 8.64
N LEU A 4 -8.49 3.67 9.40
CA LEU A 4 -8.99 2.33 9.11
C LEU A 4 -9.72 2.29 7.74
N ARG A 5 -10.66 3.21 7.52
CA ARG A 5 -11.49 3.21 6.31
C ARG A 5 -10.73 3.74 5.08
N ASP A 6 -10.13 4.92 5.19
CA ASP A 6 -9.57 5.62 4.04
C ASP A 6 -8.14 5.15 3.71
N TYR A 7 -7.47 4.46 4.63
CA TYR A 7 -6.14 3.89 4.41
C TYR A 7 -6.14 2.36 4.39
N LEU A 8 -6.45 1.65 5.48
CA LEU A 8 -6.37 0.18 5.47
C LEU A 8 -7.34 -0.44 4.47
N TRP A 9 -8.64 -0.14 4.62
CA TRP A 9 -9.70 -0.75 3.82
C TRP A 9 -9.63 -0.36 2.33
N LEU A 10 -9.38 0.92 2.05
CA LEU A 10 -9.34 1.39 0.66
C LEU A 10 -8.13 0.80 -0.12
N ASN A 11 -6.99 0.60 0.53
CA ASN A 11 -5.78 0.07 -0.14
C ASN A 11 -5.71 -1.46 -0.13
N SER A 12 -6.45 -2.17 0.73
CA SER A 12 -6.51 -3.64 0.72
C SER A 12 -7.40 -4.20 -0.40
N SER A 13 -8.27 -3.37 -0.99
CA SER A 13 -9.23 -3.80 -2.03
C SER A 13 -8.60 -4.52 -3.23
N GLN A 14 -7.44 -4.05 -3.71
CA GLN A 14 -6.74 -4.66 -4.84
C GLN A 14 -6.08 -5.99 -4.47
N LEU A 15 -5.53 -6.06 -3.25
CA LEU A 15 -4.86 -7.24 -2.72
C LEU A 15 -5.86 -8.39 -2.50
N ILE A 16 -7.00 -8.10 -1.87
CA ILE A 16 -8.01 -9.11 -1.56
C ILE A 16 -8.67 -9.68 -2.82
N ASN A 17 -8.79 -8.86 -3.87
CA ASN A 17 -9.29 -9.30 -5.18
C ASN A 17 -8.21 -9.93 -6.06
N GLY A 18 -7.06 -10.33 -5.50
CA GLY A 18 -6.01 -11.04 -6.22
C GLY A 18 -6.47 -12.36 -6.82
N TYR A 19 -7.36 -13.05 -6.11
CA TYR A 19 -8.10 -14.21 -6.58
C TYR A 19 -9.56 -14.07 -6.16
N ASN A 20 -10.49 -14.39 -7.05
CA ASN A 20 -11.92 -14.36 -6.78
C ASN A 20 -12.61 -15.51 -7.53
N PRO A 21 -13.91 -15.77 -7.28
CA PRO A 21 -14.63 -16.84 -7.97
C PRO A 21 -14.68 -16.71 -9.50
N PHE A 22 -14.33 -15.53 -10.05
CA PHE A 22 -14.39 -15.21 -11.47
C PHE A 22 -13.02 -15.28 -12.17
N GLY A 23 -11.92 -15.44 -11.43
CA GLY A 23 -10.57 -15.52 -11.99
C GLY A 23 -9.46 -15.12 -11.00
N MET A 24 -8.22 -15.18 -11.48
CA MET A 24 -7.02 -14.82 -10.72
C MET A 24 -6.17 -13.84 -11.51
N ASN A 25 -5.47 -12.95 -10.82
CA ASN A 25 -4.50 -12.03 -11.40
C ASN A 25 -3.10 -12.24 -10.81
N SER A 26 -2.12 -11.46 -11.24
CA SER A 26 -0.74 -11.52 -10.73
C SER A 26 -0.59 -11.15 -9.25
N LEU A 27 -1.62 -10.57 -8.63
CA LEU A 27 -1.67 -10.27 -7.19
C LEU A 27 -2.15 -11.45 -6.33
N SER A 28 -2.58 -12.56 -6.93
CA SER A 28 -3.08 -13.75 -6.22
C SER A 28 -2.08 -14.30 -5.17
N VAL A 29 -0.78 -14.36 -5.52
CA VAL A 29 0.27 -14.82 -4.60
C VAL A 29 0.35 -13.93 -3.36
N TRP A 30 0.25 -12.62 -3.53
CA TRP A 30 0.29 -11.67 -2.43
C TRP A 30 -0.96 -11.76 -1.54
N ALA A 31 -2.13 -12.01 -2.13
CA ALA A 31 -3.35 -12.26 -1.39
C ALA A 31 -3.23 -13.51 -0.49
N TRP A 32 -2.64 -14.58 -1.02
CA TRP A 32 -2.34 -15.80 -0.26
C TRP A 32 -1.32 -15.55 0.85
N MET A 33 -0.22 -14.85 0.57
CA MET A 33 0.77 -14.49 1.59
C MET A 33 0.16 -13.62 2.70
N PHE A 34 -0.76 -12.72 2.36
CA PHE A 34 -1.47 -11.89 3.32
C PHE A 34 -2.34 -12.74 4.27
N LEU A 35 -3.09 -13.71 3.75
CA LEU A 35 -3.89 -14.63 4.56
C LEU A 35 -3.01 -15.57 5.38
N PHE A 36 -1.97 -16.13 4.79
CA PHE A 36 -1.01 -16.97 5.48
C PHE A 36 -0.35 -16.21 6.64
N GLY A 37 -0.01 -14.94 6.43
CA GLY A 37 0.52 -14.10 7.49
C GLY A 37 -0.45 -13.92 8.67
N HIS A 38 -1.74 -13.76 8.40
CA HIS A 38 -2.77 -13.70 9.46
C HIS A 38 -2.95 -15.04 10.17
N LEU A 39 -2.87 -16.15 9.44
CA LEU A 39 -2.91 -17.49 10.02
C LEU A 39 -1.74 -17.69 10.98
N VAL A 40 -0.51 -17.44 10.54
CA VAL A 40 0.71 -17.57 11.36
C VAL A 40 0.65 -16.65 12.58
N TRP A 41 0.19 -15.42 12.40
CA TRP A 41 0.01 -14.46 13.49
C TRP A 41 -1.00 -14.95 14.54
N ALA A 42 -2.15 -15.49 14.10
CA ALA A 42 -3.15 -16.08 14.97
C ALA A 42 -2.62 -17.34 15.69
N THR A 43 -1.85 -18.18 15.00
CA THR A 43 -1.16 -19.34 15.60
C THR A 43 -0.17 -18.90 16.68
N GLY A 44 0.50 -17.76 16.51
CA GLY A 44 1.36 -17.16 17.53
C GLY A 44 0.62 -16.88 18.85
N PHE A 45 -0.62 -16.37 18.79
CA PHE A 45 -1.43 -16.16 20.00
C PHE A 45 -1.77 -17.44 20.74
N MET A 46 -1.93 -18.57 20.04
CA MET A 46 -2.15 -19.85 20.69
C MET A 46 -1.03 -20.13 21.70
N PHE A 47 0.23 -19.91 21.34
CA PHE A 47 1.39 -20.13 22.21
C PHE A 47 1.60 -19.03 23.27
N LEU A 48 1.09 -17.83 23.05
CA LEU A 48 1.24 -16.70 23.99
C LEU A 48 0.14 -16.67 25.06
N ILE A 49 -1.08 -17.11 24.71
CA ILE A 49 -2.24 -17.09 25.61
C ILE A 49 -2.36 -18.39 26.40
N SER A 50 -2.11 -19.55 25.77
CA SER A 50 -2.23 -20.83 26.44
C SER A 50 -1.03 -21.13 27.34
N TRP A 51 -1.30 -21.71 28.52
CA TRP A 51 -0.26 -22.11 29.47
C TRP A 51 0.20 -23.54 29.21
N ARG A 52 1.46 -23.85 29.56
CA ARG A 52 2.07 -25.18 29.35
C ARG A 52 1.25 -26.35 29.93
N GLY A 53 0.58 -26.14 31.07
CA GLY A 53 -0.17 -27.18 31.78
C GLY A 53 -1.25 -27.83 30.90
N TYR A 54 -2.04 -27.01 30.19
CA TYR A 54 -3.09 -27.49 29.29
C TYR A 54 -2.55 -28.43 28.21
N TRP A 55 -1.43 -28.06 27.59
CA TRP A 55 -0.81 -28.88 26.55
C TRP A 55 -0.19 -30.16 27.09
N GLN A 56 0.31 -30.15 28.33
CA GLN A 56 0.88 -31.33 28.94
C GLN A 56 -0.19 -32.40 29.19
N GLU A 57 -1.34 -32.01 29.74
CA GLU A 57 -2.48 -32.93 29.95
C GLU A 57 -3.00 -33.49 28.61
N LEU A 58 -3.08 -32.65 27.57
CA LEU A 58 -3.48 -33.09 26.23
C LEU A 58 -2.48 -34.10 25.64
N ILE A 59 -1.17 -33.85 25.75
CA ILE A 59 -0.13 -34.75 25.24
C ILE A 59 -0.17 -36.09 25.97
N GLU A 60 -0.41 -36.10 27.28
CA GLU A 60 -0.52 -37.32 28.08
C GLU A 60 -1.72 -38.18 27.66
N THR A 61 -2.88 -37.56 27.40
CA THR A 61 -4.05 -38.29 26.88
C THR A 61 -3.83 -38.86 25.48
N LEU A 62 -3.12 -38.13 24.60
CA LEU A 62 -2.74 -38.61 23.28
C LEU A 62 -1.73 -39.76 23.35
N ALA A 63 -0.73 -39.67 24.24
CA ALA A 63 0.23 -40.74 24.45
C ALA A 63 -0.46 -42.02 24.95
N TRP A 64 -1.39 -41.88 25.90
CA TRP A 64 -2.22 -42.99 26.37
C TRP A 64 -3.05 -43.63 25.23
N ALA A 65 -3.65 -42.81 24.37
CA ALA A 65 -4.42 -43.30 23.22
C ALA A 65 -3.54 -44.03 22.19
N HIS A 66 -2.32 -43.55 21.96
CA HIS A 66 -1.35 -44.17 21.06
C HIS A 66 -0.92 -45.57 21.53
N GLU A 67 -0.76 -45.77 22.84
CA GLU A 67 -0.40 -47.09 23.41
C GLU A 67 -1.56 -48.10 23.35
N ARG A 68 -2.80 -47.60 23.42
CA ARG A 68 -4.04 -48.40 23.44
C ARG A 68 -4.55 -48.78 22.04
N THR A 69 -4.07 -48.14 20.98
CA THR A 69 -4.52 -48.38 19.61
C THR A 69 -3.76 -49.58 18.99
N PRO A 70 -4.47 -50.65 18.57
CA PRO A 70 -3.82 -51.76 17.87
C PRO A 70 -3.22 -51.25 16.55
N LEU A 71 -2.05 -51.79 16.16
CA LEU A 71 -1.16 -51.31 15.08
C LEU A 71 -0.26 -50.12 15.44
N ALA A 72 -0.77 -49.04 16.04
CA ALA A 72 0.06 -47.89 16.39
C ALA A 72 1.07 -48.19 17.51
N ASN A 73 0.68 -49.04 18.46
CA ASN A 73 1.53 -49.57 19.54
C ASN A 73 2.88 -50.16 19.05
N LEU A 74 2.94 -50.69 17.83
CA LEU A 74 4.15 -51.26 17.25
C LEU A 74 5.27 -50.22 17.06
N ILE A 75 4.91 -48.94 16.93
CA ILE A 75 5.84 -47.82 16.76
C ILE A 75 6.01 -47.14 18.11
N ARG A 76 7.16 -47.33 18.76
CA ARG A 76 7.47 -46.67 20.03
C ARG A 76 8.29 -45.40 19.84
N TRP A 77 7.98 -44.41 20.65
CA TRP A 77 8.73 -43.16 20.73
C TRP A 77 10.10 -43.41 21.36
N LYS A 78 11.15 -42.85 20.77
CA LYS A 78 12.50 -42.89 21.38
C LYS A 78 12.57 -41.99 22.62
N ASP A 79 11.97 -40.81 22.52
CA ASP A 79 11.90 -39.82 23.58
C ASP A 79 10.44 -39.59 24.01
N LYS A 80 10.21 -39.33 25.30
CA LYS A 80 8.86 -39.08 25.81
C LYS A 80 8.30 -37.78 25.22
N PRO A 81 7.09 -37.77 24.64
CA PRO A 81 6.49 -36.53 24.17
C PRO A 81 6.11 -35.66 25.37
N VAL A 82 6.63 -34.44 25.40
CA VAL A 82 6.40 -33.47 26.48
C VAL A 82 6.08 -32.12 25.84
N ALA A 83 5.23 -31.31 26.49
CA ALA A 83 4.97 -29.95 26.03
C ALA A 83 6.27 -29.11 25.94
N LEU A 84 6.22 -28.02 25.18
CA LEU A 84 7.32 -27.04 25.10
C LEU A 84 7.54 -26.34 26.46
N SER A 85 8.79 -26.01 26.78
CA SER A 85 9.08 -25.23 28.00
C SER A 85 8.46 -23.83 27.91
N ILE A 86 8.23 -23.17 29.06
CA ILE A 86 7.61 -21.84 29.09
C ILE A 86 8.44 -20.83 28.27
N VAL A 87 9.77 -20.90 28.36
CA VAL A 87 10.68 -20.02 27.60
C VAL A 87 10.63 -20.35 26.11
N GLN A 88 10.63 -21.64 25.75
CA GLN A 88 10.53 -22.08 24.35
C GLN A 88 9.19 -21.67 23.72
N ALA A 89 8.07 -21.87 24.43
CA ALA A 89 6.74 -21.51 23.94
C ALA A 89 6.63 -20.00 23.68
N ARG A 90 7.18 -19.17 24.58
CA ARG A 90 7.23 -17.71 24.38
C ARG A 90 8.11 -17.32 23.20
N LEU A 91 9.26 -17.95 23.03
CA LEU A 91 10.16 -17.70 21.90
C LEU A 91 9.50 -18.10 20.58
N VAL A 92 8.88 -19.27 20.52
CA VAL A 92 8.13 -19.75 19.34
C VAL A 92 6.96 -18.80 19.05
N GLY A 93 6.18 -18.42 20.06
CA GLY A 93 5.08 -17.47 19.91
C GLY A 93 5.55 -16.10 19.40
N LEU A 94 6.69 -15.59 19.90
CA LEU A 94 7.27 -14.32 19.46
C LEU A 94 7.83 -14.37 18.04
N ALA A 95 8.40 -15.50 17.63
CA ALA A 95 8.81 -15.72 16.24
C ALA A 95 7.59 -15.65 15.30
N HIS A 96 6.54 -16.43 15.60
CA HIS A 96 5.29 -16.44 14.83
C HIS A 96 4.58 -15.08 14.82
N PHE A 97 4.74 -14.27 15.87
CA PHE A 97 4.19 -12.91 15.91
C PHE A 97 4.98 -11.92 15.03
N SER A 98 6.30 -12.10 14.90
CA SER A 98 7.21 -11.15 14.24
C SER A 98 7.37 -11.38 12.73
N ASP A 99 7.38 -12.64 12.31
CA ASP A 99 7.58 -13.05 10.91
C ASP A 99 6.54 -12.48 9.92
N PRO A 100 5.22 -12.57 10.18
CA PRO A 100 4.22 -12.04 9.25
C PRO A 100 4.23 -10.51 9.16
N ILE A 101 4.57 -9.81 10.24
CA ILE A 101 4.69 -8.35 10.25
C ILE A 101 5.85 -7.93 9.33
N CYS A 102 6.98 -8.64 9.37
CA CYS A 102 8.12 -8.34 8.50
C CYS A 102 7.79 -8.59 7.02
N ILE A 103 7.15 -9.70 6.68
CA ILE A 103 6.74 -10.03 5.30
C ILE A 103 5.78 -8.97 4.76
N ILE A 104 4.77 -8.57 5.53
CA ILE A 104 3.78 -7.56 5.11
C ILE A 104 4.42 -6.16 4.96
N ILE A 105 5.35 -5.78 5.84
CA ILE A 105 5.99 -4.45 5.80
C ILE A 105 7.03 -4.36 4.67
N ILE A 106 7.84 -5.41 4.46
CA ILE A 106 8.86 -5.45 3.40
C ILE A 106 8.20 -5.31 2.03
N ASP A 107 7.03 -5.91 1.85
CA ASP A 107 6.35 -5.92 0.57
C ASP A 107 5.61 -4.59 0.27
N ASN A 108 5.02 -3.97 1.30
CA ASN A 108 4.46 -2.61 1.18
C ASN A 108 5.57 -1.59 0.81
N LYS A 109 6.79 -1.74 1.34
CA LYS A 109 7.93 -0.88 0.98
C LYS A 109 8.37 -1.02 -0.49
N ARG A 110 8.31 -2.21 -1.06
CA ARG A 110 8.68 -2.46 -2.47
C ARG A 110 7.72 -1.73 -3.42
N ASN A 111 6.41 -1.82 -3.18
CA ASN A 111 5.41 -1.06 -3.93
C ASN A 111 5.41 0.46 -3.64
N LEU A 112 5.76 0.87 -2.41
CA LEU A 112 5.88 2.29 -2.02
C LEU A 112 7.07 3.01 -2.65
N SER A 113 8.19 2.32 -2.91
CA SER A 113 9.37 2.93 -3.54
C SER A 113 9.09 3.46 -4.95
N ILE A 114 8.12 2.85 -5.62
CA ILE A 114 7.71 3.14 -7.00
C ILE A 114 6.58 4.18 -7.06
N MET A 115 6.01 4.61 -5.92
CA MET A 115 4.87 5.52 -5.87
C MET A 115 5.18 6.88 -5.24
N ALA A 116 4.80 7.96 -5.92
CA ALA A 116 4.81 9.31 -5.38
C ALA A 116 4.02 9.39 -4.05
N LYS A 117 4.56 10.08 -3.03
CA LYS A 117 3.84 10.31 -1.75
C LYS A 117 2.41 10.79 -2.02
N LYS A 118 1.41 10.14 -1.40
CA LYS A 118 -0.02 10.46 -1.61
C LYS A 118 -0.34 11.95 -1.42
N SER A 119 0.30 12.61 -0.45
CA SER A 119 0.19 14.05 -0.23
C SER A 119 0.62 14.89 -1.45
N LEU A 120 1.66 14.46 -2.17
CA LEU A 120 2.12 15.12 -3.39
C LEU A 120 1.16 14.90 -4.56
N ILE A 121 0.55 13.71 -4.68
CA ILE A 121 -0.48 13.41 -5.68
C ILE A 121 -1.69 14.32 -5.46
N TYR A 122 -2.18 14.40 -4.23
CA TYR A 122 -3.31 15.25 -3.87
C TYR A 122 -3.02 16.74 -4.11
N ARG A 123 -1.83 17.22 -3.72
CA ARG A 123 -1.38 18.59 -4.00
C ARG A 123 -1.34 18.89 -5.49
N ARG A 124 -0.92 17.94 -6.33
CA ARG A 124 -0.91 18.07 -7.79
C ARG A 124 -2.33 18.13 -8.36
N ARG A 125 -3.25 17.27 -7.89
CA ARG A 125 -4.67 17.30 -8.29
C ARG A 125 -5.32 18.64 -7.94
N ARG A 126 -5.07 19.16 -6.73
CA ARG A 126 -5.54 20.49 -6.29
C ARG A 126 -5.01 21.60 -7.20
N GLY A 127 -3.72 21.58 -7.52
CA GLY A 127 -3.11 22.56 -8.44
C GLY A 127 -3.70 22.54 -9.85
N LYS A 128 -3.98 21.35 -10.41
CA LYS A 128 -4.66 21.21 -11.71
C LYS A 128 -6.06 21.82 -11.69
N LYS A 129 -6.87 21.54 -10.67
CA LYS A 129 -8.24 22.08 -10.52
C LYS A 129 -8.26 23.62 -10.42
N ILE A 130 -7.32 24.18 -9.65
CA ILE A 130 -7.18 25.64 -9.53
C ILE A 130 -6.82 26.26 -10.87
N ARG A 131 -5.89 25.65 -11.63
CA ARG A 131 -5.50 26.14 -12.95
C ARG A 131 -6.66 26.13 -13.93
N THR A 132 -7.43 25.04 -14.00
CA THR A 132 -8.57 24.94 -14.93
C THR A 132 -9.64 25.97 -14.62
N LYS A 133 -9.91 26.22 -13.34
CA LYS A 133 -10.83 27.28 -12.90
C LYS A 133 -10.34 28.66 -13.33
N ILE A 134 -9.10 29.00 -13.01
CA ILE A 134 -8.54 30.33 -13.33
C ILE A 134 -8.38 30.55 -14.84
N SER A 135 -8.05 29.51 -15.62
CA SER A 135 -7.99 29.63 -17.07
C SER A 135 -9.35 29.92 -17.68
N PHE A 136 -10.42 29.34 -17.11
CA PHE A 136 -11.79 29.60 -17.52
C PHE A 136 -12.20 31.03 -17.17
N ASP A 137 -12.03 31.44 -15.91
CA ASP A 137 -12.36 32.79 -15.44
C ASP A 137 -11.58 33.87 -16.23
N SER A 138 -10.28 33.64 -16.49
CA SER A 138 -9.46 34.56 -17.28
C SER A 138 -9.90 34.68 -18.73
N SER A 139 -10.48 33.63 -19.31
CA SER A 139 -10.99 33.66 -20.69
C SER A 139 -12.27 34.48 -20.82
N ILE A 140 -13.13 34.43 -19.79
CA ILE A 140 -14.36 35.22 -19.71
C ILE A 140 -14.02 36.70 -19.54
N LEU A 141 -13.17 37.02 -18.55
CA LEU A 141 -12.76 38.40 -18.28
C LEU A 141 -12.07 39.06 -19.49
N LYS A 142 -11.31 38.29 -20.28
CA LYS A 142 -10.67 38.81 -21.50
C LYS A 142 -11.68 39.16 -22.60
N LYS A 143 -12.78 38.41 -22.72
CA LYS A 143 -13.87 38.71 -23.66
C LYS A 143 -14.63 39.98 -23.22
N GLU A 144 -14.90 40.11 -21.93
CA GLU A 144 -15.53 41.32 -21.38
C GLU A 144 -14.67 42.57 -21.64
N ILE A 145 -13.34 42.48 -21.54
CA ILE A 145 -12.42 43.60 -21.84
C ILE A 145 -12.52 44.05 -23.31
N SER A 146 -12.74 43.13 -24.26
CA SER A 146 -12.83 43.47 -25.69
C SER A 146 -14.14 44.17 -26.08
N GLU A 147 -15.23 43.93 -25.34
CA GLU A 147 -16.56 44.46 -25.67
C GLU A 147 -16.83 45.84 -25.06
N ILE A 148 -16.16 46.18 -23.95
CA ILE A 148 -16.44 47.41 -23.20
C ILE A 148 -15.70 48.61 -23.81
N PRO A 149 -16.39 49.74 -24.09
CA PRO A 149 -15.74 50.96 -24.57
C PRO A 149 -15.18 51.84 -23.44
N SER A 150 -15.77 51.80 -22.25
CA SER A 150 -15.44 52.72 -21.14
C SER A 150 -14.11 52.37 -20.45
N LEU A 151 -13.29 53.39 -20.18
CA LEU A 151 -11.98 53.22 -19.55
C LEU A 151 -12.12 52.78 -18.08
N SER A 152 -13.00 53.43 -17.33
CA SER A 152 -13.29 53.15 -15.91
C SER A 152 -13.64 51.68 -15.65
N GLU A 153 -14.49 51.07 -16.47
CA GLU A 153 -14.90 49.68 -16.29
C GLU A 153 -13.79 48.70 -16.68
N LYS A 154 -12.96 49.04 -17.67
CA LYS A 154 -11.74 48.25 -17.99
C LYS A 154 -10.81 48.15 -16.80
N TRP A 155 -10.57 49.24 -16.07
CA TRP A 155 -9.72 49.23 -14.87
C TRP A 155 -10.25 48.29 -13.79
N LYS A 156 -11.56 48.26 -13.56
CA LYS A 156 -12.19 47.33 -12.60
C LYS A 156 -11.96 45.86 -13.01
N ILE A 157 -12.05 45.55 -14.30
CA ILE A 157 -11.84 44.18 -14.80
C ILE A 157 -10.36 43.79 -14.73
N HIS A 158 -9.43 44.72 -15.01
CA HIS A 158 -7.99 44.48 -14.82
C HIS A 158 -7.64 44.17 -13.36
N GLY A 159 -8.27 44.84 -12.39
CA GLY A 159 -8.13 44.50 -10.98
C GLY A 159 -8.58 43.07 -10.65
N LYS A 160 -9.71 42.63 -11.21
CA LYS A 160 -10.18 41.23 -11.07
C LYS A 160 -9.21 40.24 -11.70
N LEU A 161 -8.62 40.57 -12.86
CA LEU A 161 -7.63 39.73 -13.55
C LEU A 161 -6.34 39.56 -12.73
N GLN A 162 -5.96 40.57 -11.94
CA GLN A 162 -4.77 40.57 -11.08
C GLN A 162 -5.01 39.96 -9.68
N SER A 163 -6.27 39.84 -9.25
CA SER A 163 -6.65 39.29 -7.94
C SER A 163 -6.23 37.84 -7.62
N PRO A 164 -5.98 36.90 -8.57
CA PRO A 164 -5.68 35.52 -8.23
C PRO A 164 -4.38 35.33 -7.41
N PRO A 165 -4.33 34.33 -6.51
CA PRO A 165 -3.16 34.12 -5.65
C PRO A 165 -1.95 33.63 -6.44
N ARG A 166 -0.74 34.07 -6.06
CA ARG A 166 0.54 33.72 -6.73
C ARG A 166 0.77 32.20 -6.92
N ASN A 167 0.21 31.37 -6.04
CA ASN A 167 0.29 29.90 -6.12
C ASN A 167 -0.51 29.27 -7.26
N SER A 168 -1.38 30.04 -7.91
CA SER A 168 -2.14 29.60 -9.09
C SER A 168 -1.37 29.71 -10.40
N ALA A 169 -0.21 30.38 -10.40
CA ALA A 169 0.55 30.63 -11.61
C ALA A 169 0.94 29.33 -12.34
N PRO A 170 0.69 29.21 -13.66
CA PRO A 170 0.95 27.98 -14.41
C PRO A 170 2.42 27.58 -14.43
N THR A 171 3.33 28.55 -14.33
CA THR A 171 4.79 28.33 -14.25
C THR A 171 5.24 27.60 -12.99
N ARG A 172 4.45 27.64 -11.90
CA ARG A 172 4.76 26.93 -10.64
C ARG A 172 4.38 25.46 -10.67
N LEU A 173 3.66 25.00 -11.70
CA LEU A 173 3.25 23.62 -11.83
C LEU A 173 4.34 22.81 -12.55
N HIS A 174 5.02 21.96 -11.79
CA HIS A 174 5.98 21.02 -12.37
C HIS A 174 5.30 19.77 -12.92
N ARG A 175 5.76 19.30 -14.08
CA ARG A 175 5.50 17.92 -14.51
C ARG A 175 6.25 17.00 -13.56
N ARG A 176 5.55 16.02 -12.98
CA ARG A 176 6.16 14.98 -12.14
C ARG A 176 6.04 13.63 -12.80
N CYS A 177 7.02 12.78 -12.54
CA CYS A 177 7.02 11.38 -12.93
C CYS A 177 5.74 10.69 -12.44
N PHE A 178 5.14 9.85 -13.27
CA PHE A 178 3.94 9.10 -12.94
C PHE A 178 4.17 8.11 -11.79
N SER A 179 5.25 7.33 -11.87
CA SER A 179 5.64 6.38 -10.83
C SER A 179 6.20 7.13 -9.59
N THR A 180 7.44 7.62 -9.64
CA THR A 180 8.12 8.17 -8.44
C THR A 180 7.66 9.54 -7.95
N GLY A 181 6.94 10.34 -8.76
CA GLY A 181 6.56 11.72 -8.40
C GLY A 181 7.71 12.74 -8.43
N ARG A 182 8.88 12.37 -8.96
CA ARG A 182 10.04 13.25 -9.14
C ARG A 182 9.69 14.45 -10.04
N PRO A 183 10.01 15.70 -9.66
CA PRO A 183 9.61 16.90 -10.40
C PRO A 183 10.54 17.31 -11.56
N ARG A 184 11.72 16.70 -11.68
CA ARG A 184 12.76 17.05 -12.67
C ARG A 184 13.11 15.84 -13.54
N ALA A 185 13.69 16.12 -14.71
CA ALA A 185 14.15 15.10 -15.67
C ALA A 185 13.04 14.12 -16.08
N ASN A 186 11.85 14.65 -16.38
CA ASN A 186 10.72 13.87 -16.86
C ASN A 186 10.60 14.01 -18.37
N TYR A 187 10.58 12.89 -19.08
CA TYR A 187 10.30 12.86 -20.51
C TYR A 187 8.83 13.19 -20.76
N ARG A 188 8.56 14.02 -21.77
CA ARG A 188 7.20 14.53 -22.02
C ARG A 188 6.27 13.46 -22.58
N ASP A 189 6.81 12.59 -23.41
CA ASP A 189 6.06 11.57 -24.16
C ASP A 189 5.67 10.42 -23.24
N PHE A 190 6.62 9.92 -22.44
CA PHE A 190 6.39 8.83 -21.51
C PHE A 190 5.83 9.27 -20.15
N GLY A 191 6.03 10.54 -19.75
CA GLY A 191 5.64 11.02 -18.42
C GLY A 191 6.41 10.38 -17.25
N LEU A 192 7.49 9.66 -17.56
CA LEU A 192 8.38 9.00 -16.60
C LEU A 192 9.67 9.81 -16.40
N SER A 193 10.28 9.65 -15.22
CA SER A 193 11.61 10.21 -14.96
C SER A 193 12.68 9.41 -15.70
N GLY A 194 13.74 10.06 -16.14
CA GLY A 194 14.82 9.39 -16.87
C GLY A 194 15.55 8.30 -16.09
N HIS A 195 15.50 8.32 -14.76
CA HIS A 195 16.03 7.24 -13.94
C HIS A 195 15.23 5.94 -14.11
N ILE A 196 13.90 6.02 -14.06
CA ILE A 196 13.01 4.86 -14.23
C ILE A 196 13.10 4.33 -15.66
N LEU A 197 13.18 5.22 -16.65
CA LEU A 197 13.36 4.77 -18.03
C LEU A 197 14.67 4.00 -18.20
N ARG A 198 15.77 4.46 -17.58
CA ARG A 198 17.04 3.71 -17.58
C ARG A 198 16.91 2.34 -16.91
N GLU A 199 16.20 2.27 -15.79
CA GLU A 199 15.92 1.02 -15.08
C GLU A 199 15.10 0.04 -15.94
N MET A 200 14.08 0.54 -16.65
CA MET A 200 13.27 -0.26 -17.58
C MET A 200 14.08 -0.75 -18.79
N VAL A 201 15.00 0.07 -19.31
CA VAL A 201 15.95 -0.35 -20.38
C VAL A 201 16.85 -1.47 -19.89
N GLN A 202 17.42 -1.33 -18.68
CA GLN A 202 18.27 -2.37 -18.08
C GLN A 202 17.51 -3.67 -17.81
N ALA A 203 16.21 -3.58 -17.53
CA ALA A 203 15.31 -4.72 -17.37
C ALA A 203 14.78 -5.29 -18.70
N CYS A 204 15.22 -4.77 -19.86
CA CYS A 204 14.75 -5.17 -21.19
C CYS A 204 13.22 -5.08 -21.37
N LEU A 205 12.55 -4.17 -20.65
CA LEU A 205 11.09 -3.99 -20.70
C LEU A 205 10.62 -3.05 -21.82
N LEU A 206 11.55 -2.34 -22.47
CA LEU A 206 11.24 -1.44 -23.57
C LEU A 206 11.60 -2.10 -24.90
N PRO A 207 10.72 -2.07 -25.91
CA PRO A 207 11.08 -2.46 -27.25
C PRO A 207 12.15 -1.50 -27.77
N GLY A 208 13.31 -2.06 -28.13
CA GLY A 208 14.40 -1.36 -28.80
C GLY A 208 14.23 -1.39 -30.31
#